data_AF-A0A239HGV8-F1
#
_entry.id   AF-A0A239HGV8-F1
#
_cell.length_a   1.000
_cell.length_b   1.000
_cell.length_c   1.000
_cell.angle_alpha   90.00
_cell.angle_beta   90.00
_cell.angle_gamma   90.00
#
_symmetry.space_group_name_H-M   'P 1'
#
loop_
_entity.id
_entity.type
_entity.pdbx_description
1 polymer ?
#
loop_
_entity_poly.entity_id
_entity_poly.type
_entity_poly.pdbx_seq_one_letter_code
_entity_poly.pdbx_strand_id
1 'polypeptide(L)'
;MTEPLTPDLGALPWKPKRGFSMVREFNRWDIPTSGIVRSRWTRHYYLFQCLDGASGQYSVWAYLALTRSEARRLLSLQGDELRAAQHELMLTRTLAVVVAEEDAGIIHRVRGRLAQSEPEPRLERDVSLRVQREIQDEASAVHAMPVFAMS
;
A
#
# COMPACT_ATOMS: atom_id res chain seq x y z
N MET A 1 4.07 16.78 -15.57
CA MET A 1 3.25 15.81 -14.81
C MET A 1 4.12 15.22 -13.72
N THR A 2 3.62 15.07 -12.49
CA THR A 2 4.42 14.46 -11.40
C THR A 2 4.26 12.95 -11.46
N GLU A 3 5.33 12.23 -11.75
CA GLU A 3 5.29 10.77 -11.84
C GLU A 3 5.08 10.11 -10.47
N PRO A 4 4.32 9.00 -10.40
CA PRO A 4 4.21 8.20 -9.19
C PRO A 4 5.58 7.75 -8.70
N LEU A 5 5.73 7.61 -7.38
CA LEU A 5 6.93 7.05 -6.78
C LEU A 5 7.23 5.67 -7.38
N THR A 6 8.51 5.36 -7.60
CA THR A 6 8.95 3.98 -7.80
C THR A 6 9.67 3.53 -6.53
N PRO A 7 8.99 2.79 -5.63
CA PRO A 7 9.63 2.22 -4.45
C PRO A 7 10.72 1.22 -4.83
N ASP A 8 11.77 1.15 -4.02
CA ASP A 8 12.84 0.16 -4.18
C ASP A 8 12.37 -1.19 -3.61
N LEU A 9 12.73 -2.29 -4.27
CA LEU A 9 12.48 -3.62 -3.71
C LEU A 9 13.33 -3.81 -2.45
N GLY A 10 12.79 -4.51 -1.45
CA GLY A 10 13.41 -4.66 -0.14
C GLY A 10 13.24 -3.47 0.81
N ALA A 11 12.66 -2.35 0.34
CA ALA A 11 12.43 -1.19 1.19
C ALA A 11 11.19 -1.38 2.07
N LEU A 12 11.16 -0.76 3.24
CA LEU A 12 9.96 -0.68 4.06
C LEU A 12 8.91 0.21 3.38
N PRO A 13 7.61 -0.10 3.47
CA PRO A 13 6.58 0.69 2.79
C PRO A 13 6.50 2.16 3.22
N TRP A 14 6.64 2.45 4.51
CA TRP A 14 6.69 3.84 5.02
C TRP A 14 8.06 4.52 4.83
N LYS A 15 9.05 3.79 4.29
CA LYS A 15 10.38 4.30 3.91
C LYS A 15 10.78 3.73 2.53
N PRO A 16 10.01 4.05 1.48
CA PRO A 16 9.99 3.29 0.23
C PRO A 16 11.25 3.42 -0.64
N LYS A 17 12.15 4.35 -0.30
CA LYS A 17 13.35 4.66 -1.08
C LYS A 17 14.39 5.40 -0.25
N ARG A 18 15.67 5.17 -0.53
CA ARG A 18 16.76 5.93 0.11
C ARG A 18 16.63 7.43 -0.20
N GLY A 19 16.87 8.26 0.81
CA GLY A 19 16.79 9.71 0.67
C GLY A 19 15.36 10.27 0.73
N PHE A 20 14.38 9.45 1.13
CA PHE A 20 13.06 9.92 1.52
C PHE A 20 12.99 10.13 3.03
N SER A 21 12.31 11.19 3.43
CA SER A 21 12.03 11.50 4.84
C SER A 21 10.54 11.64 5.05
N MET A 22 10.04 11.12 6.17
CA MET A 22 8.69 11.38 6.63
C MET A 22 8.49 12.88 6.85
N VAL A 23 7.44 13.45 6.27
CA VAL A 23 7.00 14.83 6.50
C VAL A 23 5.94 14.84 7.59
N ARG A 24 4.94 13.96 7.47
CA ARG A 24 3.88 13.80 8.45
C ARG A 24 3.30 12.40 8.37
N GLU A 25 3.05 11.85 9.53
CA GLU A 25 2.24 10.65 9.72
C GLU A 25 0.78 11.05 9.92
N PHE A 26 -0.14 10.34 9.25
CA PHE A 26 -1.58 10.56 9.36
C PHE A 26 -2.27 9.46 10.14
N ASN A 27 -1.79 8.22 9.99
CA ASN A 27 -2.30 7.07 10.74
C ASN A 27 -1.14 6.15 11.12
N ARG A 28 -1.27 5.53 12.29
CA ARG A 28 -0.32 4.58 12.84
C ARG A 28 -1.09 3.52 13.59
N TRP A 29 -0.59 2.29 13.44
CA TRP A 29 -0.92 1.18 14.31
C TRP A 29 0.37 0.79 15.04
N ASP A 30 1.04 -0.29 14.65
CA ASP A 30 2.43 -0.56 15.09
C ASP A 30 3.47 0.16 14.21
N ILE A 31 3.11 0.34 12.94
CA ILE A 31 3.89 1.03 11.91
C ILE A 31 3.08 2.20 11.32
N PRO A 32 3.73 3.19 10.67
CA PRO A 32 3.01 4.24 9.95
C PRO A 32 2.21 3.63 8.80
N THR A 33 0.88 3.71 8.85
CA THR A 33 -0.01 3.12 7.83
C THR A 33 -0.47 4.16 6.81
N SER A 34 -0.33 5.45 7.09
CA SER A 34 -0.45 6.48 6.05
C SER A 34 0.31 7.75 6.42
N GLY A 35 0.71 8.51 5.41
CA GLY A 35 1.46 9.74 5.63
C GLY A 35 2.00 10.35 4.35
N ILE A 36 2.74 11.44 4.52
CA ILE A 36 3.47 12.10 3.45
C ILE A 36 4.95 11.88 3.65
N VAL A 37 5.62 11.40 2.61
CA VAL A 37 7.08 11.38 2.50
C VAL A 37 7.55 12.41 1.49
N ARG A 38 8.78 12.88 1.64
CA ARG A 38 9.41 13.82 0.72
C ARG A 38 10.77 13.32 0.28
N SER A 39 11.03 13.41 -1.01
CA SER A 39 12.37 13.19 -1.57
C SER A 39 13.30 14.33 -1.16
N ARG A 40 14.46 13.99 -0.59
CA ARG A 40 15.53 14.96 -0.27
C ARG A 40 16.09 15.63 -1.52
N TRP A 41 16.11 14.91 -2.64
CA TRP A 41 16.76 15.34 -3.88
C TRP A 41 15.85 16.19 -4.76
N THR A 42 14.60 15.77 -4.95
CA THR A 42 13.68 16.44 -5.90
C THR A 42 12.67 17.35 -5.23
N ARG A 43 12.62 17.38 -3.89
CA ARG A 43 11.57 18.07 -3.09
C ARG A 43 10.13 17.66 -3.47
N HIS A 44 9.95 16.56 -4.19
CA HIS A 44 8.64 15.99 -4.48
C HIS A 44 8.05 15.35 -3.23
N TYR A 45 6.74 15.48 -3.09
CA TYR A 45 5.95 14.91 -2.01
C TYR A 45 5.20 13.71 -2.53
N TYR A 46 5.05 12.70 -1.69
CA TYR A 46 4.28 11.51 -2.02
C TYR A 46 3.42 11.15 -0.82
N LEU A 47 2.15 10.88 -1.08
CA LEU A 47 1.26 10.21 -0.13
C LEU A 47 1.56 8.73 -0.20
N PHE A 48 1.64 8.07 0.95
CA PHE A 48 1.57 6.61 1.05
C PHE A 48 0.40 6.21 1.93
N GLN A 49 -0.21 5.06 1.62
CA GLN A 49 -1.28 4.48 2.41
C GLN A 49 -1.27 2.96 2.31
N CYS A 50 -1.35 2.29 3.45
CA CYS A 50 -1.64 0.87 3.55
C CYS A 50 -3.12 0.67 3.21
N LEU A 51 -3.37 -0.16 2.20
CA LEU A 51 -4.71 -0.52 1.76
C LEU A 51 -5.23 -1.74 2.51
N ASP A 52 -4.35 -2.70 2.77
CA ASP A 52 -4.71 -3.96 3.42
C ASP A 52 -3.49 -4.64 4.07
N GLY A 53 -3.74 -5.53 5.03
CA GLY A 53 -2.75 -6.46 5.56
C GLY A 53 -1.71 -5.85 6.50
N ALA A 54 -1.96 -4.69 7.09
CA ALA A 54 -1.00 -4.03 8.00
C ALA A 54 -0.54 -4.89 9.19
N SER A 55 -1.30 -5.93 9.54
CA SER A 55 -1.06 -6.88 10.62
C SER A 55 -0.77 -8.31 10.16
N GLY A 56 -0.62 -8.52 8.85
CA GLY A 56 -0.39 -9.84 8.26
C GLY A 56 1.01 -9.96 7.69
N GLN A 57 1.37 -11.18 7.30
CA GLN A 57 2.63 -11.48 6.62
C GLN A 57 2.80 -10.65 5.33
N TYR A 58 1.69 -10.38 4.63
CA TYR A 58 1.67 -9.56 3.42
C TYR A 58 0.78 -8.34 3.62
N SER A 59 1.23 -7.22 3.07
CA SER A 59 0.51 -5.94 3.10
C SER A 59 0.52 -5.27 1.74
N VAL A 60 -0.57 -4.58 1.41
CA VAL A 60 -0.74 -3.86 0.15
C VAL A 60 -0.67 -2.37 0.41
N TRP A 61 0.17 -1.66 -0.35
CA TRP A 61 0.38 -0.23 -0.17
C TRP A 61 0.26 0.52 -1.48
N ALA A 62 -0.23 1.74 -1.41
CA ALA A 62 -0.32 2.65 -2.53
C ALA A 62 0.50 3.92 -2.29
N TYR A 63 1.10 4.42 -3.36
CA TYR A 63 1.80 5.69 -3.40
C TYR A 63 1.28 6.54 -4.54
N LEU A 64 1.10 7.83 -4.27
CA LEU A 64 0.84 8.82 -5.33
C LEU A 64 1.69 10.05 -5.12
N ALA A 65 2.01 10.71 -6.23
CA ALA A 65 2.72 11.97 -6.20
C ALA A 65 1.78 13.11 -5.82
N LEU A 66 2.25 13.98 -4.94
CA LEU A 66 1.55 15.18 -4.50
C LEU A 66 2.24 16.42 -5.07
N THR A 67 1.43 17.36 -5.53
CA THR A 67 1.87 18.75 -5.69
C THR A 67 2.11 19.38 -4.31
N ARG A 68 2.83 20.51 -4.28
CA ARG A 68 3.09 21.23 -3.03
C ARG A 68 1.80 21.76 -2.39
N SER A 69 0.83 22.20 -3.20
CA SER A 69 -0.47 22.66 -2.72
C SER A 69 -1.29 21.52 -2.13
N GLU A 70 -1.35 20.37 -2.79
CA GLU A 70 -2.03 19.17 -2.26
C GLU A 70 -1.38 18.71 -0.94
N ALA A 71 -0.04 18.65 -0.88
CA ALA A 71 0.66 18.31 0.35
C ALA A 71 0.30 19.28 1.49
N ARG A 72 0.34 20.60 1.24
CA ARG A 72 -0.07 21.59 2.25
C ARG A 72 -1.53 21.44 2.68
N ARG A 73 -2.45 21.18 1.73
CA ARG A 73 -3.87 20.94 2.02
C ARG A 73 -4.02 19.74 2.95
N LEU A 74 -3.43 18.59 2.61
CA LEU A 74 -3.48 17.41 3.47
C LEU A 74 -2.87 17.67 4.86
N LEU A 75 -1.80 18.48 4.93
CA LEU A 75 -1.20 18.88 6.21
C LEU A 75 -2.09 19.81 7.06
N SER A 76 -3.12 20.45 6.50
CA SER A 76 -4.05 21.27 7.28
C SER A 76 -5.33 20.53 7.69
N LEU A 77 -5.62 19.38 7.07
CA LEU A 77 -6.84 18.59 7.34
C LEU A 77 -6.64 17.61 8.50
N GLN A 78 -7.75 17.20 9.11
CA GLN A 78 -7.81 16.18 10.16
C GLN A 78 -9.08 15.33 10.02
N GLY A 79 -9.14 14.21 10.74
CA GLY A 79 -10.34 13.38 10.84
C GLY A 79 -10.94 12.99 9.49
N ASP A 80 -12.24 13.20 9.34
CA ASP A 80 -13.01 12.81 8.15
C ASP A 80 -12.63 13.60 6.90
N GLU A 81 -12.30 14.88 7.06
CA GLU A 81 -11.90 15.73 5.93
C GLU A 81 -10.58 15.24 5.32
N LEU A 82 -9.63 14.82 6.17
CA LEU A 82 -8.37 14.24 5.73
C LEU A 82 -8.61 12.92 4.98
N ARG A 83 -9.44 12.03 5.55
CA ARG A 83 -9.77 10.74 4.94
C ARG A 83 -10.44 10.92 3.57
N ALA A 84 -11.41 11.83 3.47
CA ALA A 84 -12.09 12.13 2.22
C ALA A 84 -11.12 12.68 1.16
N ALA A 85 -10.23 13.60 1.55
CA ALA A 85 -9.24 14.16 0.63
C ALA A 85 -8.19 13.14 0.15
N GLN A 86 -7.75 12.23 1.03
CA GLN A 86 -6.87 11.12 0.64
C GLN A 86 -7.56 10.19 -0.38
N HIS A 87 -8.80 9.79 -0.09
CA HIS A 87 -9.58 8.92 -0.95
C HIS A 87 -9.82 9.54 -2.35
N GLU A 88 -10.22 10.82 -2.40
CA GLU A 88 -10.40 11.57 -3.64
C GLU A 88 -9.12 11.57 -4.52
N LEU A 89 -7.96 11.80 -3.90
CA LEU A 89 -6.68 11.78 -4.61
C LEU A 89 -6.34 10.39 -5.14
N MET A 90 -6.64 9.32 -4.40
CA MET A 90 -6.32 7.97 -4.83
C MET A 90 -7.18 7.51 -6.01
N LEU A 91 -8.45 7.91 -6.06
CA LEU A 91 -9.36 7.57 -7.16
C LEU A 91 -9.04 8.30 -8.47
N THR A 92 -8.45 9.48 -8.39
CA THR A 92 -8.24 10.36 -9.56
C THR A 92 -6.84 10.29 -10.15
N ARG A 93 -5.91 9.59 -9.49
CA ARG A 93 -4.49 9.59 -9.83
C ARG A 93 -3.97 8.22 -10.21
N THR A 94 -2.86 8.22 -10.94
CA THR A 94 -2.06 7.01 -11.14
C THR A 94 -1.27 6.74 -9.88
N LEU A 95 -1.39 5.51 -9.38
CA LEU A 95 -0.76 5.01 -8.18
C LEU A 95 0.40 4.10 -8.56
N ALA A 96 1.43 4.06 -7.71
CA ALA A 96 2.25 2.89 -7.57
C ALA A 96 1.66 2.03 -6.45
N VAL A 97 1.26 0.81 -6.77
CA VAL A 97 0.77 -0.17 -5.80
C VAL A 97 1.86 -1.20 -5.58
N VAL A 98 2.11 -1.57 -4.34
CA VAL A 98 3.12 -2.56 -3.98
C VAL A 98 2.55 -3.60 -3.04
N VAL A 99 3.15 -4.79 -3.10
CA VAL A 99 3.00 -5.81 -2.07
C VAL A 99 4.29 -5.83 -1.27
N ALA A 100 4.16 -5.81 0.04
CA ALA A 100 5.28 -5.95 0.96
C ALA A 100 5.07 -7.15 1.88
N GLU A 101 6.15 -7.86 2.16
CA GLU A 101 6.23 -8.91 3.15
C GLU A 101 6.90 -8.35 4.41
N GLU A 102 6.46 -8.80 5.59
CA GLU A 102 6.88 -8.28 6.90
C GLU A 102 8.41 -8.18 7.05
N ASP A 103 9.13 -9.25 6.72
CA ASP A 103 10.59 -9.33 6.90
C ASP A 103 11.39 -8.93 5.65
N ALA A 104 10.79 -9.05 4.46
CA ALA A 104 11.47 -8.79 3.19
C ALA A 104 11.23 -7.37 2.65
N GLY A 105 10.26 -6.62 3.20
CA GLY A 105 9.85 -5.33 2.67
C GLY A 105 9.11 -5.46 1.34
N ILE A 106 9.23 -4.46 0.46
CA ILE A 106 8.53 -4.46 -0.83
C ILE A 106 9.07 -5.55 -1.76
N ILE A 107 8.21 -6.48 -2.15
CA ILE A 107 8.54 -7.62 -3.03
C ILE A 107 7.97 -7.49 -4.44
N HIS A 108 6.85 -6.76 -4.60
CA HIS A 108 6.25 -6.50 -5.90
C HIS A 108 5.79 -5.06 -6.03
N ARG A 109 5.79 -4.54 -7.27
CA ARG A 109 5.30 -3.21 -7.60
C ARG A 109 4.61 -3.19 -8.95
N VAL A 110 3.48 -2.51 -9.01
CA VAL A 110 2.70 -2.26 -10.23
C VAL A 110 2.30 -0.80 -10.26
N ARG A 111 2.05 -0.27 -11.46
CA ARG A 111 1.49 1.06 -11.65
C ARG A 111 0.11 0.92 -12.27
N GLY A 112 -0.84 1.69 -11.78
CA GLY A 112 -2.22 1.62 -12.25
C GLY A 112 -3.06 2.77 -11.72
N ARG A 113 -4.32 2.80 -12.09
CA ARG A 113 -5.34 3.63 -11.43
C ARG A 113 -6.27 2.68 -10.70
N LEU A 114 -6.84 3.14 -9.59
CA LEU A 114 -7.99 2.43 -9.04
C LEU A 114 -9.10 2.53 -10.10
N ALA A 115 -9.57 1.38 -10.58
CA ALA A 115 -10.79 1.37 -11.35
C ALA A 115 -11.89 1.87 -10.43
N GLN A 116 -12.67 2.86 -10.88
CA GLN A 116 -13.99 3.07 -10.30
C GLN A 116 -14.81 1.88 -10.76
N SER A 117 -14.80 0.80 -9.99
CA SER A 117 -15.89 -0.15 -10.06
C SER A 117 -17.12 0.65 -9.65
N GLU A 118 -18.12 0.79 -10.52
CA GLU A 118 -19.48 0.85 -9.98
C GLU A 118 -19.60 -0.34 -9.02
N PRO A 119 -20.21 -0.19 -7.83
CA PRO A 119 -20.32 -1.30 -6.90
C PRO A 119 -21.16 -2.40 -7.57
N GLU A 120 -20.51 -3.37 -8.20
CA GLU A 120 -21.15 -4.61 -8.64
C GLU A 120 -21.41 -5.44 -7.38
N PRO A 121 -22.66 -5.54 -6.88
CA PRO A 121 -22.92 -5.97 -5.51
C PRO A 121 -22.71 -7.47 -5.26
N ARG A 122 -22.17 -8.23 -6.24
CA ARG A 122 -22.09 -9.70 -6.18
C ARG A 122 -20.72 -10.28 -6.55
N LEU A 123 -19.95 -9.63 -7.41
CA LEU A 123 -18.68 -10.19 -7.90
C LEU A 123 -17.55 -10.15 -6.85
N GLU A 124 -17.51 -9.11 -5.99
CA GLU A 124 -16.42 -8.95 -5.01
C GLU A 124 -16.45 -9.99 -3.89
N ARG A 125 -17.64 -10.47 -3.50
CA ARG A 125 -17.77 -11.58 -2.54
C ARG A 125 -17.29 -12.88 -3.16
N ASP A 126 -17.67 -13.17 -4.40
CA ASP A 126 -17.31 -14.43 -5.06
C ASP A 126 -15.82 -14.51 -5.39
N VAL A 127 -15.21 -13.39 -5.81
CA VAL A 127 -13.76 -13.35 -6.10
C VAL A 127 -12.93 -13.39 -4.81
N SER A 128 -13.31 -12.64 -3.77
CA SER A 128 -12.58 -12.68 -2.49
C SER A 128 -12.67 -14.05 -1.83
N LEU A 129 -13.84 -14.69 -1.86
CA LEU A 129 -14.03 -16.05 -1.34
C LEU A 129 -13.23 -17.08 -2.12
N ARG A 130 -13.08 -16.90 -3.44
CA ARG A 130 -12.32 -17.83 -4.29
C ARG A 130 -10.81 -17.72 -4.06
N VAL A 131 -10.30 -16.49 -3.97
CA VAL A 131 -8.89 -16.23 -3.66
C VAL A 131 -8.54 -16.70 -2.25
N GLN A 132 -9.39 -16.44 -1.24
CA GLN A 132 -9.17 -16.94 0.11
C GLN A 132 -9.16 -18.47 0.17
N ARG A 133 -10.03 -19.14 -0.60
CA ARG A 133 -10.10 -20.61 -0.63
C ARG A 133 -8.86 -21.22 -1.29
N GLU A 134 -8.38 -20.64 -2.38
CA GLU A 134 -7.15 -21.10 -3.05
C GLU A 134 -5.92 -20.94 -2.14
N ILE A 135 -5.79 -19.80 -1.46
CA ILE A 135 -4.70 -19.58 -0.49
C ILE A 135 -4.78 -20.59 0.67
N GLN A 136 -5.98 -20.91 1.14
CA GLN A 136 -6.17 -21.81 2.27
C GLN A 136 -5.97 -23.29 1.90
N ASP A 137 -6.35 -23.68 0.68
CA ASP A 137 -6.12 -25.02 0.14
C ASP A 137 -4.61 -25.24 -0.11
N GLU A 138 -3.89 -24.25 -0.64
CA GLU A 138 -2.43 -24.31 -0.79
C GLU A 138 -1.71 -24.37 0.56
N ALA A 139 -2.12 -23.53 1.52
CA ALA A 139 -1.54 -23.56 2.87
C ALA A 139 -1.78 -24.91 3.57
N SER A 140 -2.93 -25.53 3.37
CA SER A 140 -3.27 -26.85 3.92
C SER A 140 -2.47 -27.97 3.26
N ALA A 141 -2.18 -27.86 1.95
CA ALA A 141 -1.35 -28.81 1.23
C ALA A 141 0.12 -28.78 1.69
N VAL A 142 0.63 -27.59 2.05
CA VAL A 142 1.98 -27.43 2.61
C VAL A 142 2.10 -28.04 4.02
N HIS A 143 1.04 -27.99 4.83
CA HIS A 143 1.01 -28.62 6.16
C HIS A 143 0.73 -30.14 6.15
N ALA A 144 0.21 -30.69 5.06
CA ALA A 144 -0.04 -32.12 4.92
C ALA A 144 1.16 -32.93 4.38
N MET A 145 2.30 -32.28 4.09
CA MET A 145 3.51 -32.98 3.65
C MET A 145 4.15 -33.75 4.84
N PRO A 146 4.28 -35.08 4.77
CA PRO A 146 4.98 -35.82 5.82
C PRO A 146 6.46 -35.44 5.79
N VAL A 147 6.97 -34.98 6.95
CA VAL A 147 8.40 -34.85 7.20
C VAL A 147 8.99 -36.25 7.07
N PHE A 148 9.68 -36.53 5.96
CA PHE A 148 10.48 -37.73 5.82
C PHE A 148 11.59 -37.68 6.88
N ALA A 149 11.40 -38.45 7.96
CA ALA A 149 12.46 -38.76 8.89
C ALA A 149 13.50 -39.61 8.15
N MET A 150 14.68 -39.03 7.92
CA MET A 150 15.85 -39.78 7.47
C MET A 150 16.32 -40.68 8.62
N SER A 151 16.39 -41.98 8.35
CA SER A 151 17.20 -42.96 9.10
C SER A 151 17.76 -43.96 8.10
#